data_AF-A0A373AYA4-F1
#
_entry.id   AF-A0A373AYA4-F1
#
_cell.length_a   1.000
_cell.length_b   1.000
_cell.length_c   1.000
_cell.angle_alpha   90.00
_cell.angle_beta   90.00
_cell.angle_gamma   90.00
#
_symmetry.space_group_name_H-M   'P 1'
#
loop_
_entity.id
_entity.type
_entity.pdbx_description
1 polymer ?
#
loop_
_entity_poly.entity_id
_entity_poly.type
_entity_poly.pdbx_seq_one_letter_code
_entity_poly.pdbx_strand_id
1 'polypeptide(L)'
;MALIDTSGLEPFADLIKEIYGDLAKPGVQNVGTALAAVLGLGVTLMWPIMWANERAKIALEDNLEAYRDRLKDVPPEQISIAPPEVAMPILEKIGYVTNEELRSLYIELLAKASIKELNNQAHPSFVNIINNLSPDEAKLLQSLIPKEVIPFITTRLNLKNGGMDLETPVVIISDISLTFPENIGAYISNLVGVGLLEILPERYLTNESLYAPHFEYFEQKKGFYDFKYQNIEKGNPPYEVKKGMIQVTKLGEMFFKAVYK
;
A
#
# COMPACT_ATOMS: atom_id res chain seq x y z
N MET A 1 19.46 -29.61 -16.54
CA MET A 1 18.19 -30.01 -15.91
C MET A 1 18.33 -29.69 -14.43
N ALA A 2 17.90 -28.51 -14.01
CA ALA A 2 17.81 -28.21 -12.58
C ALA A 2 16.52 -28.89 -12.11
N LEU A 3 16.64 -30.13 -11.63
CA LEU A 3 15.58 -30.75 -10.87
C LEU A 3 15.40 -29.89 -9.63
N ILE A 4 14.29 -29.18 -9.58
CA ILE A 4 13.81 -28.53 -8.37
C ILE A 4 13.82 -29.63 -7.30
N ASP A 5 14.52 -29.39 -6.21
CA ASP A 5 14.47 -30.30 -5.08
C ASP A 5 13.06 -30.21 -4.48
N THR A 6 12.21 -31.15 -4.86
CA THR A 6 10.83 -31.25 -4.39
C THR A 6 10.71 -32.08 -3.12
N SER A 7 11.83 -32.45 -2.50
CA SER A 7 11.79 -33.20 -1.24
C SER A 7 11.11 -32.35 -0.15
N GLY A 8 10.11 -32.93 0.51
CA GLY A 8 9.24 -32.23 1.46
C GLY A 8 7.94 -31.65 0.86
N LEU A 9 7.78 -31.64 -0.47
CA LEU A 9 6.57 -31.18 -1.16
C LEU A 9 5.58 -32.30 -1.49
N GLU A 10 5.88 -33.54 -1.09
CA GLU A 10 5.07 -34.73 -1.38
C GLU A 10 3.59 -34.62 -0.95
N PRO A 11 3.24 -34.00 0.20
CA PRO A 11 1.84 -33.79 0.59
C PRO A 11 1.05 -32.86 -0.33
N PHE A 12 1.75 -32.06 -1.14
CA PHE A 12 1.18 -31.05 -2.03
C PHE A 12 1.31 -31.43 -3.49
N ALA A 13 1.74 -32.67 -3.78
CA ALA A 13 1.99 -33.17 -5.12
C ALA A 13 0.77 -33.01 -6.05
N ASP A 14 -0.46 -33.12 -5.53
CA ASP A 14 -1.68 -32.96 -6.33
C ASP A 14 -1.95 -31.50 -6.72
N LEU A 15 -1.75 -30.54 -5.81
CA LEU A 15 -1.85 -29.10 -6.16
C LEU A 15 -0.68 -28.68 -7.03
N ILE A 16 0.53 -29.14 -6.70
CA ILE A 16 1.69 -28.99 -7.58
C ILE A 16 1.30 -29.51 -8.95
N LYS A 17 0.68 -30.68 -9.09
CA LYS A 17 0.25 -31.23 -10.38
C LYS A 17 -0.94 -30.52 -11.02
N GLU A 18 -1.85 -29.93 -10.26
CA GLU A 18 -2.98 -29.12 -10.74
C GLU A 18 -2.48 -27.77 -11.29
N ILE A 19 -1.56 -27.13 -10.58
CA ILE A 19 -0.89 -25.88 -10.96
C ILE A 19 0.17 -26.14 -12.06
N TYR A 20 0.98 -27.20 -11.92
CA TYR A 20 2.08 -27.58 -12.82
C TYR A 20 1.65 -28.35 -14.05
N GLY A 21 0.48 -29.01 -14.05
CA GLY A 21 0.05 -29.89 -15.14
C GLY A 21 0.10 -29.18 -16.50
N ASP A 22 -0.19 -27.88 -16.50
CA ASP A 22 -0.03 -26.99 -17.65
C ASP A 22 1.30 -26.23 -17.69
N LEU A 23 1.95 -25.95 -16.54
CA LEU A 23 3.23 -25.21 -16.47
C LEU A 23 4.47 -26.06 -16.80
N ALA A 24 4.34 -27.38 -16.89
CA ALA A 24 5.38 -28.28 -17.38
C ALA A 24 5.61 -28.17 -18.91
N LYS A 25 4.79 -27.38 -19.62
CA LYS A 25 4.97 -27.11 -21.06
C LYS A 25 6.25 -26.28 -21.28
N PRO A 26 7.05 -26.55 -22.33
CA PRO A 26 8.34 -25.88 -22.57
C PRO A 26 8.30 -24.35 -22.63
N GLY A 27 7.13 -23.73 -22.90
CA GLY A 27 6.97 -22.27 -22.96
C GLY A 27 6.72 -21.56 -21.62
N VAL A 28 6.43 -22.29 -20.55
CA VAL A 28 6.05 -21.74 -19.22
C VAL A 28 6.87 -22.34 -18.06
N GLN A 29 7.90 -23.12 -18.39
CA GLN A 29 8.70 -23.86 -17.41
C GLN A 29 9.40 -22.96 -16.38
N ASN A 30 9.83 -21.74 -16.76
CA ASN A 30 10.49 -20.82 -15.84
C ASN A 30 9.49 -20.07 -14.93
N VAL A 31 8.28 -19.76 -15.42
CA VAL A 31 7.15 -19.29 -14.57
C VAL A 31 6.80 -20.37 -13.55
N GLY A 32 6.71 -21.62 -14.01
CA GLY A 32 6.54 -22.79 -13.16
C GLY A 32 7.65 -22.92 -12.12
N THR A 33 8.89 -22.61 -12.46
CA THR A 33 10.05 -22.65 -11.54
C THR A 33 10.01 -21.54 -10.48
N ALA A 34 9.61 -20.31 -10.84
CA ALA A 34 9.44 -19.25 -9.85
C ALA A 34 8.29 -19.57 -8.87
N LEU A 35 7.16 -20.05 -9.41
CA LEU A 35 6.04 -20.51 -8.60
C LEU A 35 6.44 -21.69 -7.71
N ALA A 36 7.20 -22.64 -8.23
CA ALA A 36 7.76 -23.76 -7.49
C ALA A 36 8.61 -23.33 -6.29
N ALA A 37 9.51 -22.37 -6.51
CA ALA A 37 10.41 -21.90 -5.48
C ALA A 37 9.64 -21.16 -4.38
N VAL A 38 8.65 -20.36 -4.79
CA VAL A 38 7.71 -19.69 -3.87
C VAL A 38 6.90 -20.74 -3.07
N LEU A 39 6.35 -21.76 -3.73
CA LEU A 39 5.65 -22.85 -3.05
C LEU A 39 6.58 -23.67 -2.13
N GLY A 40 7.81 -23.92 -2.57
CA GLY A 40 8.83 -24.64 -1.83
C GLY A 40 9.20 -23.99 -0.51
N LEU A 41 9.28 -22.65 -0.53
CA LEU A 41 9.49 -21.82 0.65
C LEU A 41 8.29 -21.87 1.62
N GLY A 42 7.06 -21.85 1.10
CA GLY A 42 5.83 -21.83 1.93
C GLY A 42 5.57 -23.12 2.71
N VAL A 43 6.04 -24.26 2.20
CA VAL A 43 5.83 -25.57 2.84
C VAL A 43 6.55 -25.72 4.18
N THR A 44 7.57 -24.90 4.46
CA THR A 44 8.43 -25.13 5.63
C THR A 44 7.74 -24.87 6.98
N LEU A 45 6.63 -24.11 7.07
CA LEU A 45 6.12 -23.67 8.39
C LEU A 45 4.58 -23.57 8.62
N MET A 46 3.69 -23.35 7.62
CA MET A 46 2.27 -22.99 7.94
C MET A 46 1.14 -23.67 7.14
N TRP A 47 1.41 -24.24 5.97
CA TRP A 47 0.32 -24.58 5.03
C TRP A 47 -0.61 -25.75 5.40
N PRO A 48 -0.21 -26.78 6.16
CA PRO A 48 -1.15 -27.84 6.56
C PRO A 48 -2.40 -27.32 7.29
N ILE A 49 -2.28 -26.23 8.05
CA ILE A 49 -3.39 -25.61 8.79
C ILE A 49 -4.26 -24.73 7.87
N MET A 50 -3.63 -24.01 6.95
CA MET A 50 -4.34 -23.17 5.99
C MET A 50 -5.18 -24.03 5.04
N TRP A 51 -4.71 -25.22 4.72
CA TRP A 51 -5.41 -26.16 3.83
C TRP A 51 -6.58 -26.88 4.48
N ALA A 52 -6.55 -27.06 5.80
CA ALA A 52 -7.72 -27.53 6.55
C ALA A 52 -8.87 -26.50 6.53
N ASN A 53 -8.59 -25.25 6.15
CA ASN A 53 -9.57 -24.18 6.07
C ASN A 53 -9.88 -23.84 4.61
N GLU A 54 -11.07 -24.23 4.14
CA GLU A 54 -11.52 -24.00 2.75
C GLU A 54 -11.40 -22.53 2.30
N ARG A 55 -11.63 -21.56 3.19
CA ARG A 55 -11.50 -20.14 2.83
C ARG A 55 -10.06 -19.72 2.59
N ALA A 56 -9.13 -20.23 3.38
CA ALA A 56 -7.71 -19.96 3.20
C ALA A 56 -7.16 -20.68 1.96
N LYS A 57 -7.70 -21.86 1.64
CA LYS A 57 -7.42 -22.56 0.38
C LYS A 57 -7.84 -21.73 -0.83
N ILE A 58 -9.09 -21.25 -0.86
CA ILE A 58 -9.59 -20.41 -1.98
C ILE A 58 -8.74 -19.15 -2.14
N ALA A 59 -8.47 -18.43 -1.04
CA ALA A 59 -7.64 -17.24 -1.10
C ALA A 59 -6.22 -17.53 -1.62
N LEU A 60 -5.62 -18.64 -1.21
CA LEU A 60 -4.31 -19.07 -1.70
C LEU A 60 -4.35 -19.35 -3.22
N GLU A 61 -5.34 -20.11 -3.68
CA GLU A 61 -5.50 -20.45 -5.10
C GLU A 61 -5.67 -19.18 -5.95
N ASP A 62 -6.59 -18.29 -5.57
CA ASP A 62 -6.83 -17.02 -6.26
C ASP A 62 -5.56 -16.14 -6.33
N ASN A 63 -4.81 -16.08 -5.24
CA ASN A 63 -3.60 -15.25 -5.15
C ASN A 63 -2.43 -15.83 -5.94
N LEU A 64 -2.28 -17.15 -5.97
CA LEU A 64 -1.27 -17.83 -6.80
C LEU A 64 -1.62 -17.71 -8.29
N GLU A 65 -2.91 -17.75 -8.65
CA GLU A 65 -3.37 -17.52 -10.01
C GLU A 65 -3.07 -16.08 -10.45
N ALA A 66 -3.39 -15.08 -9.61
CA ALA A 66 -3.05 -13.68 -9.88
C ALA A 66 -1.54 -13.47 -10.10
N TYR A 67 -0.70 -14.15 -9.31
CA TYR A 67 0.75 -14.12 -9.47
C TYR A 67 1.21 -14.78 -10.78
N ARG A 68 0.65 -15.95 -11.13
CA ARG A 68 0.91 -16.61 -12.40
C ARG A 68 0.52 -15.71 -13.58
N ASP A 69 -0.64 -15.10 -13.51
CA ASP A 69 -1.15 -14.19 -14.54
C ASP A 69 -0.25 -12.96 -14.71
N ARG A 70 0.27 -12.42 -13.60
CA ARG A 70 1.20 -11.30 -13.65
C ARG A 70 2.52 -11.64 -14.34
N LEU A 71 2.96 -12.90 -14.31
CA LEU A 71 4.22 -13.36 -14.92
C LEU A 71 4.06 -13.93 -16.33
N LYS A 72 2.83 -14.15 -16.83
CA LYS A 72 2.58 -14.88 -18.08
C LYS A 72 3.26 -14.27 -19.32
N ASP A 73 3.40 -12.95 -19.34
CA ASP A 73 3.97 -12.19 -20.46
C ASP A 73 5.46 -11.87 -20.27
N VAL A 74 6.07 -12.32 -19.17
CA VAL A 74 7.51 -12.11 -18.89
C VAL A 74 8.32 -13.18 -19.64
N PRO A 75 9.36 -12.80 -20.40
CA PRO A 75 10.25 -13.75 -21.05
C PRO A 75 10.84 -14.75 -20.04
N PRO A 76 10.81 -16.06 -20.32
CA PRO A 76 11.31 -17.08 -19.40
C PRO A 76 12.72 -16.81 -18.89
N GLU A 77 13.59 -16.21 -19.69
CA GLU A 77 14.99 -15.92 -19.36
C GLU A 77 15.14 -14.81 -18.31
N GLN A 78 14.14 -13.94 -18.18
CA GLN A 78 14.10 -12.85 -17.20
C GLN A 78 13.53 -13.28 -15.85
N ILE A 79 12.94 -14.47 -15.76
CA ILE A 79 12.37 -14.99 -14.51
C ILE A 79 13.48 -15.53 -13.60
N SER A 80 13.41 -15.22 -12.31
CA SER A 80 14.30 -15.70 -11.27
C SER A 80 13.54 -16.08 -10.00
N ILE A 81 14.20 -16.82 -9.12
CA ILE A 81 13.67 -17.09 -7.78
C ILE A 81 13.71 -15.79 -6.97
N ALA A 82 12.57 -15.41 -6.38
CA ALA A 82 12.50 -14.27 -5.49
C ALA A 82 13.38 -14.47 -4.23
N PRO A 83 14.04 -13.42 -3.72
CA PRO A 83 14.77 -13.48 -2.47
C PRO A 83 13.85 -13.94 -1.32
N PRO A 84 14.27 -14.90 -0.48
CA PRO A 84 13.46 -15.39 0.63
C PRO A 84 12.97 -14.28 1.58
N GLU A 85 13.77 -13.23 1.77
CA GLU A 85 13.46 -12.07 2.61
C GLU A 85 12.25 -11.27 2.10
N VAL A 86 11.89 -11.40 0.83
CA VAL A 86 10.69 -10.83 0.22
C VAL A 86 9.60 -11.89 0.08
N ALA A 87 9.96 -13.07 -0.43
CA ALA A 87 9.00 -14.11 -0.76
C ALA A 87 8.33 -14.71 0.50
N MET A 88 9.10 -15.03 1.55
CA MET A 88 8.56 -15.67 2.75
C MET A 88 7.49 -14.81 3.44
N PRO A 89 7.73 -13.51 3.73
CA PRO A 89 6.72 -12.68 4.38
C PRO A 89 5.47 -12.47 3.52
N ILE A 90 5.59 -12.47 2.19
CA ILE A 90 4.43 -12.40 1.28
C ILE A 90 3.65 -13.71 1.31
N LEU A 91 4.34 -14.86 1.28
CA LEU A 91 3.73 -16.19 1.33
C LEU A 91 2.89 -16.41 2.59
N GLU A 92 3.32 -15.83 3.71
CA GLU A 92 2.55 -15.83 4.95
C GLU A 92 1.22 -15.09 4.80
N LYS A 93 1.08 -14.16 3.86
CA LYS A 93 -0.10 -13.30 3.66
C LYS A 93 -1.03 -13.81 2.57
N ILE A 94 -0.48 -14.40 1.50
CA ILE A 94 -1.26 -14.77 0.31
C ILE A 94 -2.32 -15.85 0.55
N GLY A 95 -2.30 -16.60 1.66
CA GLY A 95 -3.40 -17.53 1.91
C GLY A 95 -4.51 -16.99 2.80
N TYR A 96 -4.55 -15.69 3.07
CA TYR A 96 -5.72 -15.05 3.69
C TYR A 96 -6.01 -13.62 3.23
N VAL A 97 -5.15 -12.99 2.43
CA VAL A 97 -5.50 -11.69 1.81
C VAL A 97 -6.59 -11.90 0.75
N THR A 98 -7.73 -11.26 0.95
CA THR A 98 -8.90 -11.34 0.05
C THR A 98 -9.31 -9.98 -0.50
N ASN A 99 -8.80 -8.89 0.07
CA ASN A 99 -9.05 -7.55 -0.41
C ASN A 99 -8.20 -7.27 -1.67
N GLU A 100 -8.84 -6.83 -2.75
CA GLU A 100 -8.21 -6.58 -4.05
C GLU A 100 -7.07 -5.57 -3.99
N GLU A 101 -7.28 -4.46 -3.28
CA GLU A 101 -6.30 -3.40 -3.18
C GLU A 101 -5.02 -3.91 -2.55
N LEU A 102 -5.10 -4.60 -1.41
CA LEU A 102 -3.93 -5.18 -0.74
C LEU A 102 -3.32 -6.35 -1.51
N ARG A 103 -4.15 -7.22 -2.10
CA ARG A 103 -3.71 -8.35 -2.93
C ARG A 103 -2.81 -7.85 -4.05
N SER A 104 -3.25 -6.84 -4.79
CA SER A 104 -2.49 -6.31 -5.92
C SER A 104 -1.06 -5.88 -5.54
N LEU A 105 -0.88 -5.28 -4.36
CA LEU A 105 0.43 -4.84 -3.87
C LEU A 105 1.36 -6.01 -3.58
N TYR A 106 0.85 -7.06 -2.90
CA TYR A 106 1.62 -8.26 -2.60
C TYR A 106 2.05 -8.98 -3.88
N ILE A 107 1.11 -9.14 -4.83
CA ILE A 107 1.38 -9.82 -6.09
C ILE A 107 2.40 -9.05 -6.93
N GLU A 108 2.26 -7.73 -7.05
CA GLU A 108 3.22 -6.92 -7.81
C GLU A 108 4.62 -6.97 -7.20
N LEU A 109 4.72 -6.84 -5.87
CA LEU A 109 6.01 -6.91 -5.17
C LEU A 109 6.69 -8.27 -5.37
N LEU A 110 5.93 -9.37 -5.26
CA LEU A 110 6.45 -10.73 -5.48
C LEU A 110 6.84 -10.97 -6.94
N ALA A 111 6.04 -10.45 -7.89
CA ALA A 111 6.35 -10.53 -9.32
C ALA A 111 7.67 -9.82 -9.63
N LYS A 112 7.87 -8.60 -9.13
CA LYS A 112 9.13 -7.87 -9.33
C LYS A 112 10.32 -8.53 -8.66
N ALA A 113 10.13 -9.09 -7.47
CA ALA A 113 11.15 -9.91 -6.82
C ALA A 113 11.57 -11.11 -7.69
N SER A 114 10.65 -11.63 -8.51
CA SER A 114 10.83 -12.80 -9.37
C SER A 114 11.27 -12.45 -10.80
N ILE A 115 11.56 -11.19 -11.10
CA ILE A 115 12.03 -10.73 -12.41
C ILE A 115 13.42 -10.12 -12.24
N LYS A 116 14.44 -10.67 -12.91
CA LYS A 116 15.85 -10.30 -12.76
C LYS A 116 16.11 -8.81 -12.86
N GLU A 117 15.50 -8.15 -13.85
CA GLU A 117 15.70 -6.71 -14.12
C GLU A 117 14.95 -5.80 -13.13
N LEU A 118 13.92 -6.32 -12.46
CA LEU A 118 13.07 -5.56 -11.52
C LEU A 118 13.34 -5.90 -10.06
N ASN A 119 14.14 -6.93 -9.79
CA ASN A 119 14.42 -7.44 -8.45
C ASN A 119 14.95 -6.34 -7.51
N ASN A 120 15.77 -5.41 -8.03
CA ASN A 120 16.28 -4.28 -7.27
C ASN A 120 15.21 -3.28 -6.78
N GLN A 121 13.98 -3.38 -7.29
CA GLN A 121 12.84 -2.56 -6.87
C GLN A 121 12.06 -3.24 -5.72
N ALA A 122 12.19 -4.55 -5.55
CA ALA A 122 11.46 -5.31 -4.54
C ALA A 122 12.21 -5.29 -3.19
N HIS A 123 12.32 -4.12 -2.57
CA HIS A 123 13.00 -3.98 -1.28
C HIS A 123 12.24 -4.75 -0.17
N PRO A 124 12.92 -5.55 0.68
CA PRO A 124 12.26 -6.35 1.72
C PRO A 124 11.36 -5.56 2.68
N SER A 125 11.72 -4.31 2.99
CA SER A 125 10.89 -3.46 3.86
C SER A 125 9.49 -3.17 3.30
N PHE A 126 9.29 -3.27 1.99
CA PHE A 126 8.01 -2.97 1.36
C PHE A 126 6.93 -3.98 1.74
N VAL A 127 7.30 -5.22 2.08
CA VAL A 127 6.33 -6.18 2.61
C VAL A 127 5.78 -5.69 3.96
N ASN A 128 6.65 -5.15 4.82
CA ASN A 128 6.24 -4.58 6.10
C ASN A 128 5.38 -3.33 5.90
N ILE A 129 5.67 -2.51 4.90
CA ILE A 129 4.83 -1.35 4.58
C ILE A 129 3.43 -1.83 4.16
N ILE A 130 3.32 -2.78 3.23
CA ILE A 130 2.02 -3.34 2.79
C ILE A 130 1.26 -3.94 3.99
N ASN A 131 1.95 -4.62 4.90
CA ASN A 131 1.36 -5.15 6.14
C ASN A 131 0.73 -4.08 7.05
N ASN A 132 1.19 -2.83 6.96
CA ASN A 132 0.68 -1.70 7.73
C ASN A 132 -0.41 -0.90 6.99
N LEU A 133 -0.81 -1.32 5.78
CA LEU A 133 -1.85 -0.64 5.01
C LEU A 133 -3.22 -1.28 5.22
N SER A 134 -4.22 -0.43 5.35
CA SER A 134 -5.62 -0.71 5.10
C SER A 134 -5.96 -0.55 3.60
N PRO A 135 -7.10 -1.10 3.14
CA PRO A 135 -7.53 -0.91 1.76
C PRO A 135 -7.73 0.56 1.38
N ASP A 136 -8.23 1.39 2.30
CA ASP A 136 -8.45 2.81 2.08
C ASP A 136 -7.12 3.58 1.96
N GLU A 137 -6.09 3.21 2.72
CA GLU A 137 -4.74 3.77 2.56
C GLU A 137 -4.11 3.36 1.23
N ALA A 138 -4.32 2.13 0.77
CA ALA A 138 -3.86 1.69 -0.55
C ALA A 138 -4.55 2.49 -1.68
N LYS A 139 -5.85 2.79 -1.56
CA LYS A 139 -6.57 3.66 -2.50
C LYS A 139 -6.04 5.09 -2.46
N LEU A 140 -5.80 5.61 -1.27
CA LEU A 140 -5.24 6.95 -1.09
C LEU A 140 -3.87 7.05 -1.78
N LEU A 141 -2.97 6.09 -1.56
CA LEU A 141 -1.66 6.04 -2.21
C LEU A 141 -1.76 5.96 -3.74
N GLN A 142 -2.66 5.10 -4.25
CA GLN A 142 -2.89 4.99 -5.70
C GLN A 142 -3.35 6.31 -6.31
N SER A 143 -4.20 7.08 -5.61
CA SER A 143 -4.68 8.39 -6.07
C SER A 143 -3.57 9.45 -6.20
N LEU A 144 -2.42 9.23 -5.54
CA LEU A 144 -1.26 10.12 -5.63
C LEU A 144 -0.46 9.88 -6.91
N ILE A 145 -0.80 8.90 -7.73
CA ILE A 145 -0.14 8.69 -9.03
C ILE A 145 -1.01 9.33 -10.12
N PRO A 146 -0.54 10.36 -10.85
CA PRO A 146 0.79 10.98 -10.86
C PRO A 146 0.90 12.31 -10.07
N LYS A 147 -0.07 12.65 -9.22
CA LYS A 147 -0.12 13.97 -8.52
C LYS A 147 1.06 14.21 -7.57
N GLU A 148 1.49 13.18 -6.86
CA GLU A 148 2.58 13.11 -5.87
C GLU A 148 2.45 14.07 -4.67
N VAL A 149 1.36 14.85 -4.58
CA VAL A 149 1.09 15.79 -3.49
C VAL A 149 -0.38 15.83 -3.09
N ILE A 150 -0.63 16.13 -1.81
CA ILE A 150 -1.97 16.39 -1.25
C ILE A 150 -1.96 17.80 -0.62
N PRO A 151 -2.78 18.75 -1.11
CA PRO A 151 -2.92 20.05 -0.45
C PRO A 151 -3.61 19.90 0.91
N PHE A 152 -3.24 20.74 1.87
CA PHE A 152 -3.96 20.82 3.14
C PHE A 152 -3.95 22.24 3.69
N ILE A 153 -4.84 22.51 4.66
CA ILE A 153 -4.75 23.71 5.49
C ILE A 153 -4.55 23.35 6.96
N THR A 154 -3.89 24.24 7.69
CA THR A 154 -3.91 24.24 9.16
C THR A 154 -4.83 25.35 9.64
N THR A 155 -5.56 25.07 10.71
CA THR A 155 -6.39 26.08 11.37
C THR A 155 -5.86 26.32 12.77
N ARG A 156 -5.52 27.57 13.08
CA ARG A 156 -5.04 28.00 14.40
C ARG A 156 -5.97 29.05 14.99
N LEU A 157 -6.27 28.91 16.27
CA LEU A 157 -6.89 29.95 17.09
C LEU A 157 -5.80 30.84 17.67
N ASN A 158 -5.83 32.12 17.33
CA ASN A 158 -4.95 33.12 17.93
C ASN A 158 -5.50 33.56 19.28
N LEU A 159 -4.63 33.59 20.29
CA LEU A 159 -4.92 34.11 21.62
C LEU A 159 -4.12 35.39 21.83
N LYS A 160 -4.45 36.21 22.84
CA LYS A 160 -3.63 37.40 23.16
C LYS A 160 -2.16 37.05 23.41
N ASN A 161 -1.91 35.91 24.06
CA ASN A 161 -0.59 35.43 24.42
C ASN A 161 -0.34 34.01 23.86
N GLY A 162 -0.29 33.89 22.53
CA GLY A 162 0.04 32.64 21.85
C GLY A 162 -1.07 32.18 20.90
N GLY A 163 -1.16 30.87 20.68
CA GLY A 163 -2.21 30.30 19.83
C GLY A 163 -2.28 28.79 19.97
N MET A 164 -3.43 28.23 19.63
CA MET A 164 -3.74 26.81 19.73
C MET A 164 -4.09 26.28 18.34
N ASP A 165 -3.47 25.17 17.93
CA ASP A 165 -3.87 24.48 16.71
C ASP A 165 -5.23 23.80 16.95
N LEU A 166 -6.19 24.09 16.08
CA LEU A 166 -7.54 23.53 16.15
C LEU A 166 -7.60 22.21 15.39
N GLU A 167 -7.15 22.22 14.14
CA GLU A 167 -7.16 21.06 13.24
C GLU A 167 -5.93 21.09 12.33
N THR A 168 -5.14 20.02 12.38
CA THR A 168 -3.88 19.87 11.64
C THR A 168 -3.60 18.41 11.28
N PRO A 169 -3.42 18.07 9.98
CA PRO A 169 -3.84 18.80 8.79
C PRO A 169 -5.35 18.64 8.50
N VAL A 170 -6.01 19.65 7.93
CA VAL A 170 -7.34 19.51 7.32
C VAL A 170 -7.15 19.16 5.85
N VAL A 171 -7.63 17.98 5.46
CA VAL A 171 -7.51 17.44 4.10
C VAL A 171 -8.87 17.07 3.56
N ILE A 172 -9.20 17.59 2.37
CA ILE A 172 -10.43 17.31 1.65
C ILE A 172 -10.06 16.69 0.31
N ILE A 173 -10.39 15.40 0.15
CA ILE A 173 -10.15 14.66 -1.09
C ILE A 173 -11.51 14.30 -1.68
N SER A 174 -11.83 14.88 -2.83
CA SER A 174 -13.15 14.73 -3.46
C SER A 174 -13.19 13.65 -4.54
N ASP A 175 -12.03 13.15 -4.97
CA ASP A 175 -11.89 12.28 -6.13
C ASP A 175 -11.55 10.83 -5.80
N ILE A 176 -11.62 10.46 -4.51
CA ILE A 176 -11.44 9.08 -4.05
C ILE A 176 -12.67 8.60 -3.28
N SER A 177 -13.06 7.35 -3.53
CA SER A 177 -14.11 6.67 -2.76
C SER A 177 -13.47 5.82 -1.67
N LEU A 178 -13.34 6.39 -0.47
CA LEU A 178 -12.93 5.68 0.73
C LEU A 178 -14.12 5.01 1.41
N THR A 179 -13.88 3.86 2.03
CA THR A 179 -14.88 3.12 2.80
C THR A 179 -15.19 3.84 4.11
N PHE A 180 -14.15 4.39 4.76
CA PHE A 180 -14.23 5.15 6.02
C PHE A 180 -13.50 6.49 5.88
N PRO A 181 -14.04 7.45 5.12
CA PRO A 181 -13.39 8.73 4.84
C PRO A 181 -13.09 9.58 6.10
N GLU A 182 -13.82 9.36 7.19
CA GLU A 182 -13.60 10.03 8.48
C GLU A 182 -12.22 9.73 9.10
N ASN A 183 -11.58 8.62 8.69
CA ASN A 183 -10.28 8.21 9.20
C ASN A 183 -9.10 8.82 8.43
N ILE A 184 -9.34 9.74 7.49
CA ILE A 184 -8.30 10.31 6.61
C ILE A 184 -7.09 10.86 7.38
N GLY A 185 -7.30 11.48 8.54
CA GLY A 185 -6.21 11.97 9.39
C GLY A 185 -5.34 10.84 9.95
N ALA A 186 -5.95 9.72 10.35
CA ALA A 186 -5.23 8.54 10.82
C ALA A 186 -4.47 7.85 9.67
N TYR A 187 -5.09 7.77 8.49
CA TYR A 187 -4.45 7.24 7.28
C TYR A 187 -3.19 8.03 6.92
N ILE A 188 -3.30 9.35 6.86
CA ILE A 188 -2.13 10.21 6.60
C ILE A 188 -1.07 10.02 7.69
N SER A 189 -1.46 9.98 8.96
CA SER A 189 -0.52 9.77 10.07
C SER A 189 0.24 8.45 9.96
N ASN A 190 -0.44 7.35 9.63
CA ASN A 190 0.18 6.05 9.42
C ASN A 190 1.13 6.07 8.21
N LEU A 191 0.69 6.64 7.08
CA LEU A 191 1.50 6.76 5.86
C LEU A 191 2.76 7.63 6.06
N VAL A 192 2.69 8.64 6.93
CA VAL A 192 3.85 9.40 7.41
C VAL A 192 4.72 8.55 8.33
N GLY A 193 4.11 7.78 9.24
CA GLY A 193 4.81 6.89 10.18
C GLY A 193 5.61 5.78 9.49
N VAL A 194 5.11 5.21 8.40
CA VAL A 194 5.85 4.25 7.56
C VAL A 194 6.80 4.93 6.56
N GLY A 195 6.84 6.26 6.54
CA GLY A 195 7.78 7.06 5.76
C GLY A 195 7.44 7.19 4.27
N LEU A 196 6.22 6.87 3.84
CA LEU A 196 5.80 7.04 2.44
C LEU A 196 5.45 8.50 2.12
N LEU A 197 4.91 9.21 3.11
CA LEU A 197 4.51 10.61 3.01
C LEU A 197 5.29 11.50 3.99
N GLU A 198 5.44 12.77 3.66
CA GLU A 198 5.93 13.80 4.57
C GLU A 198 5.00 15.01 4.58
N ILE A 199 4.78 15.57 5.76
CA ILE A 199 3.99 16.79 5.94
C ILE A 199 4.94 17.98 5.83
N LEU A 200 4.65 18.91 4.91
CA LEU A 200 5.42 20.12 4.70
C LEU A 200 4.56 21.35 5.01
N PRO A 201 4.51 21.78 6.29
CA PRO A 201 3.87 23.04 6.65
C PRO A 201 4.55 24.20 5.92
N GLU A 202 3.76 25.22 5.55
CA GLU A 202 4.25 26.46 4.92
C GLU A 202 4.85 26.28 3.51
N ARG A 203 4.93 25.07 2.97
CA ARG A 203 5.12 24.80 1.55
C ARG A 203 3.78 24.49 0.91
N TYR A 204 3.45 25.17 -0.18
CA TYR A 204 2.14 25.05 -0.81
C TYR A 204 2.23 25.20 -2.33
N LEU A 205 1.21 24.66 -2.99
CA LEU A 205 1.06 24.76 -4.44
C LEU A 205 0.58 26.16 -4.82
N THR A 206 1.03 26.66 -5.96
CA THR A 206 0.57 27.96 -6.49
C THR A 206 -0.86 27.90 -7.02
N ASN A 207 -1.39 26.70 -7.28
CA ASN A 207 -2.76 26.52 -7.76
C ASN A 207 -3.76 26.61 -6.60
N GLU A 208 -4.36 27.78 -6.47
CA GLU A 208 -5.34 28.12 -5.42
C GLU A 208 -6.61 27.25 -5.43
N SER A 209 -7.04 26.75 -6.59
CA SER A 209 -8.28 25.98 -6.69
C SER A 209 -8.22 24.66 -5.92
N LEU A 210 -7.02 24.11 -5.72
CA LEU A 210 -6.79 22.90 -4.93
C LEU A 210 -7.06 23.10 -3.44
N TYR A 211 -6.99 24.34 -2.95
CA TYR A 211 -7.25 24.69 -1.56
C TYR A 211 -8.70 25.13 -1.32
N ALA A 212 -9.48 25.45 -2.36
CA ALA A 212 -10.84 25.97 -2.21
C ALA A 212 -11.75 25.07 -1.35
N PRO A 213 -11.80 23.73 -1.55
CA PRO A 213 -12.63 22.86 -0.70
C PRO A 213 -12.22 22.89 0.79
N HIS A 214 -10.93 23.09 1.05
CA HIS A 214 -10.38 23.15 2.41
C HIS A 214 -10.80 24.45 3.11
N PHE A 215 -10.74 25.58 2.39
CA PHE A 215 -11.22 26.86 2.92
C PHE A 215 -12.73 26.88 3.13
N GLU A 216 -13.50 26.27 2.23
CA GLU A 216 -14.95 26.10 2.40
C GLU A 216 -15.28 25.29 3.65
N TYR A 217 -14.55 24.20 3.90
CA TYR A 217 -14.68 23.42 5.13
C TYR A 217 -14.43 24.28 6.38
N PHE A 218 -13.37 25.09 6.38
CA PHE A 218 -13.07 25.99 7.49
C PHE A 218 -14.21 27.00 7.73
N GLU A 219 -14.73 27.66 6.68
CA GLU A 219 -15.83 28.62 6.84
C GLU A 219 -17.11 27.96 7.37
N GLN A 220 -17.40 26.72 6.99
CA GLN A 220 -18.52 25.95 7.56
C GLN A 220 -18.30 25.62 9.06
N LYS A 221 -17.06 25.37 9.49
CA LYS A 221 -16.71 25.06 10.88
C LYS A 221 -16.54 26.29 11.77
N LYS A 222 -16.33 27.46 11.18
CA LYS A 222 -16.06 28.70 11.89
C LYS A 222 -17.09 29.02 12.97
N GLY A 223 -18.38 28.89 12.67
CA GLY A 223 -19.45 29.11 13.65
C GLY A 223 -19.40 28.15 14.84
N PHE A 224 -19.00 26.88 14.60
CA PHE A 224 -18.78 25.92 15.68
C PHE A 224 -17.56 26.31 16.53
N TYR A 225 -16.45 26.74 15.93
CA TYR A 225 -15.30 27.22 16.69
C TYR A 225 -15.62 28.48 17.49
N ASP A 226 -16.40 29.39 16.92
CA ASP A 226 -16.80 30.62 17.61
C ASP A 226 -17.60 30.29 18.86
N PHE A 227 -18.56 29.36 18.78
CA PHE A 227 -19.33 28.88 19.92
C PHE A 227 -18.46 28.12 20.93
N LYS A 228 -17.63 27.17 20.47
CA LYS A 228 -16.78 26.34 21.33
C LYS A 228 -15.78 27.18 22.14
N TYR A 229 -15.24 28.24 21.55
CA TYR A 229 -14.22 29.10 22.15
C TYR A 229 -14.74 30.51 22.51
N GLN A 230 -16.04 30.66 22.75
CA GLN A 230 -16.67 31.94 23.06
C GLN A 230 -16.17 32.59 24.37
N ASN A 231 -15.73 31.77 25.33
CA ASN A 231 -15.25 32.22 26.64
C ASN A 231 -13.73 32.44 26.69
N ILE A 232 -13.04 32.34 25.55
CA ILE A 232 -11.59 32.53 25.46
C ILE A 232 -11.29 33.89 24.86
N GLU A 233 -10.33 34.61 25.45
CA GLU A 233 -9.89 35.91 24.94
C GLU A 233 -9.02 35.73 23.68
N LYS A 234 -9.66 35.91 22.52
CA LYS A 234 -9.04 35.73 21.19
C LYS A 234 -8.11 36.89 20.83
N GLY A 235 -7.10 36.60 20.01
CA GLY A 235 -6.27 37.59 19.34
C GLY A 235 -6.98 38.25 18.16
N ASN A 236 -6.29 39.18 17.47
CA ASN A 236 -6.78 39.82 16.25
C ASN A 236 -5.76 39.64 15.11
N PRO A 237 -6.09 38.92 14.02
CA PRO A 237 -7.35 38.20 13.78
C PRO A 237 -7.51 36.98 14.69
N PRO A 238 -8.75 36.52 14.97
CA PRO A 238 -9.01 35.42 15.90
C PRO A 238 -8.57 34.05 15.36
N TYR A 239 -8.61 33.86 14.04
CA TYR A 239 -8.20 32.62 13.39
C TYR A 239 -7.12 32.91 12.36
N GLU A 240 -6.16 32.00 12.27
CA GLU A 240 -5.15 31.96 11.23
C GLU A 240 -5.30 30.64 10.48
N VAL A 241 -5.44 30.72 9.15
CA VAL A 241 -5.49 29.55 8.28
C VAL A 241 -4.27 29.57 7.38
N LYS A 242 -3.40 28.57 7.48
CA LYS A 242 -2.19 28.47 6.65
C LYS A 242 -2.27 27.29 5.69
N LYS A 243 -1.69 27.45 4.51
CA LYS A 243 -1.56 26.36 3.53
C LYS A 243 -0.35 25.50 3.82
N GLY A 244 -0.48 24.23 3.49
CA GLY A 244 0.61 23.27 3.44
C GLY A 244 0.41 22.28 2.29
N MET A 245 1.34 21.34 2.18
CA MET A 245 1.19 20.19 1.31
C MET A 245 1.82 18.95 1.96
N ILE A 246 1.22 17.80 1.71
CA ILE A 246 1.81 16.50 1.99
C ILE A 246 2.44 16.03 0.68
N GLN A 247 3.66 15.53 0.74
CA GLN A 247 4.39 15.06 -0.44
C GLN A 247 4.81 13.61 -0.27
N VAL A 248 4.89 12.88 -1.39
CA VAL A 248 5.49 11.54 -1.43
C VAL A 248 7.00 11.65 -1.20
N THR A 249 7.53 10.88 -0.25
CA THR A 249 8.97 10.87 0.04
C THR A 249 9.75 10.10 -1.03
N LYS A 250 11.09 10.13 -0.95
CA LYS A 250 11.92 9.27 -1.82
C LYS A 250 11.65 7.78 -1.61
N LEU A 251 11.38 7.37 -0.37
CA LEU A 251 10.97 6.00 -0.06
C LEU A 251 9.60 5.70 -0.68
N GLY A 252 8.67 6.67 -0.61
CA GLY A 252 7.36 6.59 -1.25
C GLY A 252 7.43 6.41 -2.76
N GLU A 253 8.29 7.15 -3.45
CA GLU A 253 8.52 6.98 -4.90
C GLU A 253 9.05 5.56 -5.21
N MET A 254 9.99 5.06 -4.42
CA MET A 254 10.52 3.70 -4.57
C MET A 254 9.44 2.64 -4.31
N PHE A 255 8.60 2.86 -3.30
CA PHE A 255 7.47 1.99 -2.99
C PHE A 255 6.46 1.97 -4.14
N PHE A 256 6.06 3.13 -4.68
CA PHE A 256 5.17 3.20 -5.83
C PHE A 256 5.75 2.50 -7.05
N LYS A 257 7.04 2.66 -7.29
CA LYS A 257 7.75 1.91 -8.32
C LYS A 257 7.75 0.41 -8.04
N ALA A 258 7.69 -0.05 -6.80
CA ALA A 258 7.69 -1.47 -6.48
C ALA A 258 6.31 -2.13 -6.62
N VAL A 259 5.22 -1.37 -6.44
CA VAL A 259 3.87 -1.98 -6.30
C VAL A 259 2.77 -1.41 -7.20
N TYR A 260 2.99 -0.28 -7.91
CA TYR A 260 1.98 0.35 -8.77
C TYR A 260 2.41 0.66 -10.21
N LYS A 261 3.72 0.81 -10.47
CA LYS A 261 4.29 1.14 -11.79
C LYS A 261 5.12 -0.03 -12.27
#